data_AF-A0AAV2K109-F1
#
_entry.id   AF-A0AAV2K109-F1
#
_cell.length_a   1.000
_cell.length_b   1.000
_cell.length_c   1.000
_cell.angle_alpha   90.00
_cell.angle_beta   90.00
_cell.angle_gamma   90.00
#
_symmetry.space_group_name_H-M   'P 1'
#
loop_
_entity.id
_entity.type
_entity.pdbx_description
1 polymer ?
#
loop_
_entity_poly.entity_id
_entity_poly.type
_entity_poly.pdbx_seq_one_letter_code
_entity_poly.pdbx_strand_id
1 'polypeptide(L)'
;MGRLTFSGLLNSLDGVASSEARILFMTTNYIERLDPALVRPGRVDLKQYIGPCSHWQLAQMFGRFYPEASLSDGDRFARDALSLHQEISAAQVQGHLLLHKTDPQGAIENVSTIRD
;
A
#
# COMPACT_ATOMS: atom_id res chain seq x y z
N MET A 1 26.51 21.91 5.95
CA MET A 1 25.29 21.14 5.64
C MET A 1 24.28 21.44 6.74
N GLY A 2 23.16 22.07 6.43
CA GLY A 2 22.17 22.47 7.45
C GLY A 2 21.57 21.25 8.14
N ARG A 3 21.59 21.23 9.48
CA ARG A 3 20.98 20.16 10.27
C ARG A 3 19.47 20.23 10.07
N LEU A 4 18.84 19.14 9.67
CA LEU A 4 17.38 19.07 9.61
C LEU A 4 16.84 19.20 11.03
N THR A 5 16.03 20.23 11.26
CA THR A 5 15.33 20.42 12.54
C THR A 5 13.84 20.22 12.33
N PHE A 6 13.17 19.72 13.37
CA PHE A 6 11.72 19.56 13.33
C PHE A 6 11.01 20.90 13.08
N SER A 7 11.44 21.96 13.77
CA SER A 7 10.93 23.32 13.55
C SER A 7 11.16 23.82 12.11
N GLY A 8 12.32 23.53 11.51
CA GLY A 8 12.62 23.89 10.12
C GLY A 8 11.68 23.19 9.13
N LEU A 9 11.41 21.89 9.34
CA LEU A 9 10.42 21.16 8.56
C LEU A 9 9.03 21.80 8.69
N LEU A 10 8.56 22.04 9.91
CA LEU A 10 7.24 22.61 10.17
C LEU A 10 7.02 23.99 9.52
N ASN A 11 8.03 24.85 9.55
CA ASN A 11 7.99 26.17 8.92
C ASN A 11 8.10 26.10 7.39
N SER A 12 8.71 25.04 6.84
CA SER A 12 8.75 24.83 5.39
C SER A 12 7.39 24.37 4.84
N LEU A 13 6.56 23.73 5.68
CA LEU A 13 5.27 23.20 5.27
C LEU A 13 4.14 24.24 5.26
N ASP A 14 4.04 25.02 6.33
CA ASP A 14 2.92 25.96 6.61
C ASP A 14 3.45 27.22 7.31
N GLY A 15 4.64 27.68 6.91
CA GLY A 15 5.22 28.93 7.41
C GLY A 15 4.86 30.12 6.54
N VAL A 16 5.11 31.33 7.06
CA VAL A 16 4.87 32.60 6.35
C VAL A 16 5.64 32.70 5.03
N ALA A 17 6.78 32.01 4.92
CA ALA A 17 7.60 31.92 3.71
C ALA A 17 7.36 30.61 2.92
N SER A 18 6.28 29.87 3.19
CA SER A 18 5.97 28.66 2.45
C SER A 18 5.53 28.99 1.01
N SER A 19 5.93 28.14 0.07
CA SER A 19 5.58 28.29 -1.34
C SER A 19 4.11 27.99 -1.57
N GLU A 20 3.42 28.85 -2.31
CA GLU A 20 2.04 28.62 -2.77
C GLU A 20 1.96 27.55 -3.87
N ALA A 21 0.74 27.11 -4.19
CA ALA A 21 0.41 26.18 -5.28
C ALA A 21 1.17 24.83 -5.25
N ARG A 22 1.34 24.25 -4.05
CA ARG A 22 2.04 22.98 -3.82
C ARG A 22 1.11 21.92 -3.25
N ILE A 23 1.22 20.69 -3.76
CA ILE A 23 0.62 19.49 -3.15
C ILE A 23 1.74 18.67 -2.51
N LEU A 24 1.55 18.26 -1.27
CA LEU A 24 2.50 17.44 -0.52
C LEU A 24 1.90 16.06 -0.21
N PHE A 25 2.67 15.01 -0.48
CA PHE A 25 2.40 13.68 0.03
C PHE A 25 3.40 13.32 1.11
N MET A 26 2.91 12.73 2.19
CA MET A 26 3.70 12.20 3.29
C MET A 26 3.33 10.74 3.53
N THR A 27 4.31 9.91 3.83
CA THR A 27 4.10 8.50 4.18
C THR A 27 4.78 8.20 5.51
N THR A 28 4.18 7.31 6.30
CA THR A 28 4.78 6.78 7.52
C THR A 28 4.23 5.38 7.77
N ASN A 29 5.06 4.49 8.29
CA ASN A 29 4.61 3.20 8.81
C ASN A 29 4.14 3.31 10.27
N TYR A 30 4.43 4.43 10.94
CA TYR A 30 4.25 4.64 12.38
C TYR A 30 3.60 6.01 12.63
N ILE A 31 2.29 6.12 12.43
CA ILE A 31 1.56 7.39 12.57
C ILE A 31 1.55 7.91 14.01
N GLU A 32 1.60 7.00 14.98
CA GLU A 32 1.64 7.27 16.42
C GLU A 32 2.93 7.94 16.88
N ARG A 33 4.00 7.88 16.06
CA ARG A 33 5.28 8.53 16.34
C ARG A 33 5.36 9.97 15.84
N LEU A 34 4.35 10.43 15.09
CA LEU A 34 4.31 11.77 14.57
C LEU A 34 3.78 12.75 15.62
N ASP A 35 4.49 13.87 15.80
CA ASP A 35 4.02 14.97 16.63
C ASP A 35 2.69 15.52 16.09
N PRO A 36 1.65 15.70 16.93
CA PRO A 36 0.35 16.22 16.51
C PRO A 36 0.43 17.55 15.75
N ALA A 37 1.43 18.40 16.03
CA ALA A 37 1.66 19.65 15.32
C ALA A 37 2.02 19.42 13.85
N LEU A 38 2.67 18.32 13.50
CA LEU A 38 3.03 18.00 12.10
C LEU A 38 1.78 17.69 11.26
N VAL A 39 0.78 17.02 11.85
CA VAL A 39 -0.38 16.43 11.13
C VAL A 39 -1.69 17.17 11.37
N ARG A 40 -1.64 18.39 11.92
CA ARG A 40 -2.82 19.25 12.11
C ARG A 40 -3.32 19.83 10.77
N PRO A 41 -4.60 20.23 10.68
CA PRO A 41 -5.14 20.94 9.52
C PRO A 41 -4.29 22.16 9.12
N GLY A 42 -4.11 22.37 7.81
CA GLY A 42 -3.17 23.35 7.22
C GLY A 42 -1.80 22.77 6.88
N ARG A 43 -1.43 21.62 7.46
CA ARG A 43 -0.23 20.84 7.07
C ARG A 43 -0.60 19.52 6.42
N VAL A 44 -1.53 18.79 7.04
CA VAL A 44 -2.07 17.53 6.52
C VAL A 44 -3.59 17.57 6.62
N ASP A 45 -4.25 17.79 5.49
CA ASP A 45 -5.71 17.93 5.44
C ASP A 45 -6.42 16.59 5.19
N LEU A 46 -5.72 15.61 4.59
CA LEU A 46 -6.23 14.26 4.35
C LEU A 46 -5.26 13.21 4.93
N LYS A 47 -5.80 12.30 5.74
CA LYS A 47 -5.08 11.14 6.27
C LYS A 47 -5.79 9.89 5.80
N GLN A 48 -5.07 9.02 5.08
CA GLN A 48 -5.60 7.77 4.57
C GLN A 48 -4.71 6.61 5.04
N TYR A 49 -5.34 5.59 5.63
CA TYR A 49 -4.67 4.34 5.95
C TYR A 49 -4.59 3.45 4.71
N ILE A 50 -3.42 2.86 4.48
CA ILE A 50 -3.17 1.88 3.42
C ILE A 50 -2.68 0.61 4.11
N GLY A 51 -3.58 -0.37 4.24
CA GLY A 51 -3.34 -1.61 4.97
C GLY A 51 -3.05 -2.83 4.08
N PRO A 52 -3.11 -4.03 4.68
CA PRO A 52 -3.08 -5.30 3.97
C PRO A 52 -4.17 -5.37 2.89
N CYS A 53 -3.96 -6.24 1.91
CA CYS A 53 -4.90 -6.44 0.81
C CYS A 53 -6.22 -7.02 1.31
N SER A 54 -7.30 -6.35 0.96
CA SER A 54 -8.64 -6.92 1.01
C SER A 54 -8.85 -7.98 -0.07
N HIS A 55 -9.88 -8.79 0.11
CA HIS A 55 -10.33 -9.76 -0.90
C HIS A 55 -10.50 -9.12 -2.29
N TRP A 56 -11.14 -7.94 -2.35
CA TRP A 56 -11.33 -7.22 -3.61
C TRP A 56 -9.99 -6.84 -4.25
N GLN A 57 -9.03 -6.34 -3.47
CA GLN A 57 -7.71 -5.98 -4.01
C GLN A 57 -6.98 -7.21 -4.56
N LEU A 58 -7.03 -8.36 -3.87
CA LEU A 58 -6.41 -9.60 -4.33
C LEU A 58 -7.00 -10.08 -5.66
N ALA A 59 -8.33 -10.16 -5.77
CA ALA A 59 -9.01 -10.57 -7.00
C ALA A 59 -8.69 -9.63 -8.17
N GLN A 60 -8.64 -8.32 -7.89
CA GLN A 60 -8.29 -7.32 -8.90
C GLN A 60 -6.82 -7.36 -9.30
N MET A 61 -5.90 -7.61 -8.37
CA MET A 61 -4.49 -7.81 -8.70
C MET A 61 -4.30 -9.04 -9.59
N PHE A 62 -4.95 -10.16 -9.24
CA PHE A 62 -4.93 -11.38 -10.03
C PHE A 62 -5.42 -11.13 -11.47
N GLY A 63 -6.61 -10.53 -11.63
CA GLY A 63 -7.17 -10.23 -12.95
C GLY A 63 -6.34 -9.24 -13.78
N ARG A 64 -5.58 -8.34 -13.14
CA ARG A 64 -4.64 -7.44 -13.85
C ARG A 64 -3.37 -8.16 -14.31
N PHE A 65 -2.93 -9.18 -13.57
CA PHE A 65 -1.79 -10.01 -13.96
C PHE A 65 -2.17 -11.02 -15.06
N TYR A 66 -3.39 -11.54 -15.03
CA TYR A 66 -3.90 -12.53 -15.97
C TYR A 66 -5.22 -12.06 -16.62
N PRO A 67 -5.16 -11.19 -17.66
CA PRO A 67 -6.37 -10.62 -18.27
C PRO A 67 -7.32 -11.64 -18.89
N GLU A 68 -6.80 -12.79 -19.31
CA GLU A 68 -7.57 -13.89 -19.92
C GLU A 68 -8.16 -14.86 -18.89
N ALA A 69 -7.80 -14.73 -17.60
CA ALA A 69 -8.34 -15.58 -16.55
C ALA A 69 -9.80 -15.21 -16.23
N SER A 70 -10.57 -16.20 -15.76
CA SER A 70 -11.96 -15.96 -15.41
C SER A 70 -12.08 -15.11 -14.15
N LEU A 71 -13.20 -14.39 -13.99
CA LEU A 71 -13.48 -13.66 -12.74
C LEU A 71 -13.53 -14.60 -11.52
N SER A 72 -13.99 -15.85 -11.72
CA SER A 72 -13.99 -16.88 -10.69
C SER A 72 -12.59 -17.31 -10.26
N ASP A 73 -11.59 -17.25 -11.14
CA ASP A 73 -10.20 -17.56 -10.80
C ASP A 73 -9.62 -16.51 -9.84
N GLY A 74 -9.85 -15.22 -10.12
CA GLY A 74 -9.41 -14.15 -9.23
C GLY A 74 -10.10 -14.19 -7.86
N ASP A 75 -11.39 -14.52 -7.84
CA ASP A 75 -12.18 -14.71 -6.63
C ASP A 75 -11.70 -15.93 -5.82
N ARG A 76 -11.34 -17.04 -6.49
CA ARG A 76 -10.71 -18.20 -5.86
C ARG A 76 -9.34 -17.86 -5.28
N PHE A 77 -8.47 -17.21 -6.05
CA PHE A 77 -7.16 -16.77 -5.56
C PHE A 77 -7.28 -15.93 -4.28
N ALA A 78 -8.18 -14.95 -4.28
CA ALA A 78 -8.39 -14.05 -3.15
C ALA A 78 -8.89 -14.79 -1.89
N ARG A 79 -9.85 -15.70 -2.04
CA ARG A 79 -10.32 -16.54 -0.93
C ARG A 79 -9.21 -17.42 -0.37
N ASP A 80 -8.50 -18.13 -1.25
CA ASP A 80 -7.48 -19.10 -0.83
C ASP A 80 -6.33 -18.36 -0.11
N ALA A 81 -5.92 -17.18 -0.61
CA ALA A 81 -4.88 -16.37 0.01
C ALA A 81 -5.26 -15.87 1.41
N LEU A 82 -6.49 -15.37 1.58
CA LEU A 82 -6.96 -14.90 2.88
C LEU A 82 -7.27 -16.03 3.87
N SER A 83 -7.45 -17.26 3.38
CA SER A 83 -7.62 -18.43 4.26
C SER A 83 -6.30 -18.87 4.90
N LEU A 84 -5.16 -18.55 4.26
CA LEU A 84 -3.82 -18.95 4.69
C LEU A 84 -3.05 -17.83 5.39
N HIS A 85 -3.32 -16.56 5.06
CA HIS A 85 -2.63 -15.41 5.63
C HIS A 85 -3.64 -14.44 6.26
N GLN A 86 -3.47 -14.13 7.55
CA GLN A 86 -4.32 -13.17 8.24
C GLN A 86 -4.12 -11.74 7.73
N GLU A 87 -2.88 -11.38 7.39
CA GLU A 87 -2.51 -10.13 6.76
C GLU A 87 -1.55 -10.40 5.61
N ILE A 88 -1.87 -9.88 4.42
CA ILE A 88 -1.03 -10.04 3.23
C ILE A 88 -0.87 -8.69 2.53
N SER A 89 0.37 -8.27 2.28
CA SER A 89 0.65 -7.02 1.59
C SER A 89 0.60 -7.17 0.07
N ALA A 90 0.29 -6.08 -0.63
CA ALA A 90 0.33 -6.07 -2.10
C ALA A 90 1.72 -6.45 -2.66
N ALA A 91 2.80 -6.17 -1.92
CA ALA A 91 4.15 -6.51 -2.34
C ALA A 91 4.38 -8.04 -2.34
N GLN A 92 3.89 -8.75 -1.32
CA GLN A 92 3.96 -10.22 -1.25
C GLN A 92 3.15 -10.85 -2.37
N VAL A 93 1.92 -10.38 -2.58
CA VAL A 93 1.04 -10.83 -3.68
C VAL A 93 1.73 -10.63 -5.02
N GLN A 94 2.27 -9.43 -5.27
CA GLN A 94 2.97 -9.14 -6.52
C GLN A 94 4.17 -10.08 -6.73
N GLY A 95 4.96 -10.32 -5.68
CA GLY A 95 6.10 -11.24 -5.73
C GLY A 95 5.67 -12.65 -6.14
N HIS A 96 4.59 -13.16 -5.54
CA HIS A 96 4.01 -14.46 -5.87
C HIS A 96 3.53 -14.54 -7.32
N LEU A 97 2.72 -13.57 -7.77
CA LEU A 97 2.21 -13.54 -9.15
C LEU A 97 3.35 -13.45 -10.18
N LEU A 98 4.46 -12.77 -9.84
CA LEU A 98 5.66 -12.69 -10.67
C LEU A 98 6.42 -14.02 -10.79
N LEU A 99 6.25 -14.97 -9.87
CA LEU A 99 6.81 -16.33 -10.00
C LEU A 99 5.99 -17.20 -10.96
N HIS A 100 4.72 -16.85 -11.18
CA HIS A 100 3.77 -17.56 -12.03
C HIS A 100 3.28 -16.69 -13.20
N LYS A 101 4.18 -15.92 -13.85
CA LYS A 101 3.81 -14.82 -14.79
C LYS A 101 2.79 -15.15 -15.87
N THR A 102 2.79 -16.38 -16.37
CA THR A 102 1.93 -16.85 -17.46
C THR A 102 1.09 -18.05 -17.05
N ASP A 103 1.01 -18.32 -15.75
CA ASP A 103 0.40 -19.53 -15.21
C ASP A 103 -0.60 -19.17 -14.08
N PRO A 104 -1.82 -18.76 -14.44
CA PRO A 104 -2.84 -18.37 -13.45
C PRO A 104 -3.25 -19.51 -12.54
N GLN A 105 -3.30 -20.75 -13.04
CA GLN A 105 -3.68 -21.91 -12.22
C GLN A 105 -2.55 -22.26 -11.24
N GLY A 106 -1.29 -22.26 -11.69
CA GLY A 106 -0.16 -22.41 -10.78
C GLY A 106 -0.12 -21.33 -9.70
N ALA A 107 -0.47 -20.09 -10.02
CA ALA A 107 -0.58 -19.02 -9.02
C ALA A 107 -1.66 -19.29 -7.96
N ILE A 108 -2.77 -19.94 -8.31
CA ILE A 108 -3.83 -20.31 -7.35
C ILE A 108 -3.44 -21.53 -6.53
N GLU A 109 -2.87 -22.55 -7.18
CA GLU A 109 -2.51 -23.81 -6.51
C GLU A 109 -1.34 -23.64 -5.52
N ASN A 110 -0.47 -22.65 -5.75
CA ASN A 110 0.72 -22.40 -4.94
C ASN A 110 0.58 -21.19 -4.01
N VAL A 111 -0.64 -20.75 -3.68
CA VAL A 111 -0.87 -19.62 -2.76
C VAL A 111 -0.18 -19.80 -1.41
N SER A 112 -0.04 -21.02 -0.92
CA SER A 112 0.69 -21.34 0.32
C SER A 112 2.18 -20.98 0.30
N THR A 113 2.74 -20.70 -0.88
CA THR A 113 4.15 -20.31 -1.05
C THR A 113 4.38 -18.80 -0.94
N ILE A 114 3.30 -18.01 -0.81
CA ILE A 114 3.41 -16.58 -0.50
C ILE A 114 4.17 -16.45 0.80
N ARG A 115 5.35 -15.80 0.74
CA ARG A 115 6.22 -15.63 1.90
C ARG A 115 5.64 -14.57 2.84
N ASP A 116 5.70 -14.84 4.14
CA ASP A 116 5.50 -13.84 5.20
C ASP A 116 6.53 -12.69 5.10
#